data_AF-A0A9W4E407-F1
#
_entry.id   AF-A0A9W4E407-F1
#
_cell.length_a   1.000
_cell.length_b   1.000
_cell.length_c   1.000
_cell.angle_alpha   90.00
_cell.angle_beta   90.00
_cell.angle_gamma   90.00
#
_symmetry.space_group_name_H-M   'P 1'
#
loop_
_entity.id
_entity.type
_entity.pdbx_description
1 polymer ?
#
loop_
_entity_poly.entity_id
_entity_poly.type
_entity_poly.pdbx_seq_one_letter_code
_entity_poly.pdbx_strand_id
1 'polypeptide(L)'
;MGFSLRGAVNKIGDGGERPTVNEMTENTASWHQWLSAYSRVYDLLPETSDEACPNCGARSPNLAFTGLPRDRVGYASFWCGTCMFGIHLSRVPVPDDVLMDSVYTAPSERHVQIPNYRVVPQGVDDDDDDEDVESFQF
;
A
#
# COMPACT_ATOMS: atom_id res chain seq x y z
N MET A 1 7.98 40.25 55.46
CA MET A 1 7.08 40.03 54.30
C MET A 1 7.57 38.77 53.60
N GLY A 2 6.86 37.66 53.79
CA GLY A 2 7.20 36.37 53.21
C GLY A 2 6.21 35.99 52.14
N PHE A 3 6.70 35.46 51.02
CA PHE A 3 5.91 34.67 50.10
C PHE A 3 6.67 33.40 49.78
N SER A 4 6.16 32.30 50.33
CA SER A 4 6.48 30.93 50.00
C SER A 4 5.48 30.48 48.94
N LEU A 5 5.96 30.03 47.78
CA LEU A 5 5.17 29.20 46.87
C LEU A 5 6.06 28.09 46.28
N ARG A 6 5.78 26.91 46.84
CA ARG A 6 5.82 25.53 46.34
C ARG A 6 6.16 25.31 44.87
N GLY A 7 6.90 24.22 44.67
CA GLY A 7 7.45 23.78 43.39
C GLY A 7 6.46 23.19 42.40
N ALA A 8 7.00 22.97 41.20
CA ALA A 8 6.49 22.05 40.20
C ALA A 8 7.68 21.28 39.64
N VAL A 9 7.79 20.02 40.07
CA VAL A 9 8.62 19.00 39.44
C VAL A 9 7.90 18.62 38.15
N ASN A 10 8.41 19.05 36.99
CA ASN A 10 7.90 18.54 35.73
C ASN A 10 8.41 17.11 35.54
N LYS A 11 7.50 16.16 35.72
CA LYS A 11 7.65 14.77 35.30
C LYS A 11 7.86 14.76 33.78
N ILE A 12 9.05 14.38 33.35
CA ILE A 12 9.29 13.89 31.99
C ILE A 12 8.93 12.39 32.05
N GLY A 13 7.64 12.08 31.97
CA GLY A 13 7.16 10.80 31.42
C GLY A 13 6.88 11.04 29.94
N ASP A 14 6.92 10.07 29.04
CA ASP A 14 7.07 8.64 29.15
C ASP A 14 7.61 8.17 27.78
N GLY A 15 8.09 6.94 27.68
CA GLY A 15 8.78 6.43 26.51
C GLY A 15 8.00 6.60 25.20
N GLY A 16 8.52 7.43 24.30
CA GLY A 16 8.27 7.24 22.87
C GLY A 16 9.20 6.15 22.40
N GLU A 17 8.82 4.88 22.58
CA GLU A 17 9.44 3.77 21.88
C GLU A 17 9.44 4.11 20.39
N ARG A 18 10.63 4.43 19.88
CA ARG A 18 10.86 4.47 18.43
C ARG A 18 10.67 3.02 17.98
N PRO A 19 9.71 2.72 17.08
CA PRO A 19 9.51 1.35 16.62
C PRO A 19 10.84 0.81 16.11
N THR A 20 11.19 -0.39 16.54
CA THR A 20 12.48 -0.99 16.19
C THR A 20 12.49 -1.34 14.71
N VAL A 21 13.67 -1.31 14.08
CA VAL A 21 13.85 -1.65 12.65
C VAL A 21 13.31 -3.03 12.24
N ASN A 22 13.02 -3.92 13.19
CA ASN A 22 12.42 -5.24 12.92
C ASN A 22 10.89 -5.19 12.72
N GLU A 23 10.16 -4.27 13.36
CA GLU A 23 8.71 -4.09 13.15
C GLU A 23 8.36 -3.51 11.78
N MET A 24 9.33 -2.93 11.06
CA MET A 24 9.13 -2.38 9.71
C MET A 24 9.10 -3.47 8.62
N THR A 25 9.38 -4.74 8.97
CA THR A 25 9.49 -5.86 8.01
C THR A 25 8.31 -6.84 8.04
N GLU A 26 7.33 -6.57 8.90
CA GLU A 26 6.07 -7.31 8.97
C GLU A 26 4.97 -6.52 8.26
N ASN A 27 4.17 -7.22 7.46
CA ASN A 27 2.99 -6.62 6.85
C ASN A 27 1.80 -6.81 7.80
N THR A 28 1.34 -5.74 8.41
CA THR A 28 0.17 -5.72 9.29
C THR A 28 -1.11 -5.33 8.55
N ALA A 29 -0.99 -4.76 7.34
CA ALA A 29 -2.12 -4.34 6.53
C ALA A 29 -2.61 -5.42 5.55
N SER A 30 -3.93 -5.61 5.47
CA SER A 30 -4.54 -6.57 4.53
C SER A 30 -4.52 -6.06 3.08
N TRP A 31 -4.68 -6.97 2.12
CA TRP A 31 -4.81 -6.61 0.70
C TRP A 31 -5.95 -5.63 0.44
N HIS A 32 -7.10 -5.77 1.12
CA HIS A 32 -8.22 -4.83 1.01
C HIS A 32 -7.88 -3.42 1.49
N GLN A 33 -7.06 -3.28 2.54
CA GLN A 33 -6.59 -1.96 2.98
C GLN A 33 -5.67 -1.32 1.94
N TRP A 34 -4.79 -2.12 1.33
CA TRP A 34 -3.95 -1.66 0.21
C TRP A 34 -4.78 -1.30 -1.03
N LEU A 35 -5.82 -2.08 -1.35
CA LEU A 35 -6.73 -1.79 -2.47
C LEU A 35 -7.51 -0.50 -2.22
N SER A 36 -7.99 -0.26 -0.99
CA SER A 36 -8.68 0.96 -0.63
C SER A 36 -7.77 2.19 -0.76
N ALA A 37 -6.51 2.09 -0.28
CA ALA A 37 -5.52 3.14 -0.45
C ALA A 37 -5.20 3.39 -1.93
N TYR A 38 -5.05 2.31 -2.73
CA TYR A 38 -4.89 2.40 -4.18
C TYR A 38 -6.05 3.16 -4.84
N SER A 39 -7.30 2.83 -4.52
CA SER A 39 -8.48 3.50 -5.11
C SER A 39 -8.45 5.01 -4.84
N ARG A 40 -8.14 5.41 -3.61
CA ARG A 40 -8.03 6.83 -3.25
C ARG A 40 -6.94 7.56 -4.03
N VAL A 41 -5.79 6.91 -4.26
CA VAL A 41 -4.71 7.46 -5.09
C VAL A 41 -5.12 7.51 -6.55
N TYR A 42 -5.79 6.47 -7.06
CA TYR A 42 -6.23 6.36 -8.45
C TYR A 42 -7.25 7.46 -8.80
N ASP A 43 -8.20 7.74 -7.91
CA ASP A 43 -9.26 8.75 -8.12
C ASP A 43 -8.73 10.18 -8.17
N LEU A 44 -7.52 10.42 -7.66
CA LEU A 44 -6.86 11.73 -7.65
C LEU A 44 -5.90 11.93 -8.82
N LEU A 45 -5.65 10.91 -9.65
CA LEU A 45 -4.75 11.04 -10.79
C LEU A 45 -5.24 12.12 -11.76
N PRO A 46 -4.33 12.90 -12.36
CA PRO A 46 -2.87 12.81 -12.28
C PRO A 46 -2.25 13.64 -11.13
N GLU A 47 -3.07 14.16 -10.22
CA GLU A 47 -2.59 14.96 -9.08
C GLU A 47 -1.86 14.09 -8.03
N THR A 48 -1.06 14.74 -7.19
CA THR A 48 -0.35 14.07 -6.11
C THR A 48 -1.29 13.76 -4.95
N SER A 49 -1.31 12.50 -4.50
CA SER A 49 -2.03 12.09 -3.30
C SER A 49 -1.12 12.13 -2.06
N ASP A 50 -1.65 12.66 -0.96
CA ASP A 50 -1.05 12.62 0.39
C ASP A 50 -1.42 11.34 1.17
N GLU A 51 -1.90 10.31 0.47
CA GLU A 51 -2.34 9.05 1.07
C GLU A 51 -1.24 8.45 1.98
N ALA A 52 -1.63 8.04 3.19
CA ALA A 52 -0.74 7.38 4.10
C ALA A 52 -0.64 5.88 3.75
N CYS A 53 0.57 5.32 3.85
CA CYS A 53 0.75 3.88 3.71
C CYS A 53 -0.11 3.14 4.76
N PRO A 54 -0.96 2.18 4.37
CA PRO A 54 -1.81 1.46 5.32
C PRO A 54 -1.00 0.56 6.27
N ASN A 55 0.24 0.19 5.91
CA ASN A 55 1.11 -0.66 6.73
C ASN A 55 1.89 0.12 7.79
N CYS A 56 2.62 1.17 7.38
CA CYS A 56 3.56 1.88 8.26
C CYS A 56 3.18 3.34 8.55
N GLY A 57 2.11 3.86 7.95
CA GLY A 57 1.66 5.25 8.13
C GLY A 57 2.48 6.32 7.40
N ALA A 58 3.60 5.96 6.74
CA ALA A 58 4.40 6.91 5.98
C ALA A 58 3.64 7.45 4.75
N ARG A 59 3.73 8.75 4.48
CA ARG A 59 3.17 9.41 3.27
C ARG A 59 4.10 9.27 2.08
N SER A 60 4.44 8.03 1.75
CA SER A 60 5.29 7.69 0.61
C SER A 60 4.72 6.56 -0.25
N PRO A 61 3.40 6.52 -0.57
CA PRO A 61 2.90 5.59 -1.57
C PRO A 61 3.36 6.03 -2.96
N ASN A 62 3.74 5.05 -3.77
CA ASN A 62 4.14 5.23 -5.16
C ASN A 62 3.25 4.36 -6.02
N LEU A 63 2.86 4.88 -7.18
CA LEU A 63 2.02 4.21 -8.16
C LEU A 63 2.70 4.29 -9.52
N ALA A 64 2.82 3.15 -10.19
CA ALA A 64 3.34 3.06 -11.55
C ALA A 64 2.44 2.16 -12.41
N PHE A 65 2.22 2.57 -13.65
CA PHE A 65 1.47 1.79 -14.62
C PHE A 65 2.41 1.22 -15.69
N THR A 66 2.25 -0.07 -15.96
CA THR A 66 2.97 -0.77 -17.04
C THR A 66 2.00 -1.56 -17.90
N GLY A 67 2.04 -1.46 -19.22
CA GLY A 67 1.16 -2.26 -20.08
C GLY A 67 1.38 -2.03 -21.56
N LEU A 68 0.32 -2.16 -22.36
CA LEU A 68 0.33 -1.79 -23.78
C LEU A 68 -0.27 -0.39 -23.94
N PRO A 69 0.54 0.64 -24.31
CA PRO A 69 0.04 2.02 -24.39
C PRO A 69 -1.14 2.20 -25.36
N ARG A 70 -1.23 1.35 -26.40
CA ARG A 70 -2.31 1.37 -27.38
C ARG A 70 -3.68 1.06 -26.77
N ASP A 71 -3.74 0.14 -25.82
CA ASP A 71 -5.00 -0.37 -25.26
C ASP A 71 -5.38 0.36 -23.96
N ARG A 72 -4.46 1.17 -23.40
CA ARG A 72 -4.62 1.89 -22.10
C ARG A 72 -5.11 0.99 -20.97
N VAL A 73 -4.76 -0.30 -21.04
CA VAL A 73 -5.02 -1.30 -20.00
C VAL A 73 -3.71 -2.00 -19.70
N GLY A 74 -3.39 -2.13 -18.42
CA GLY A 74 -2.12 -2.69 -17.99
C GLY A 74 -2.13 -3.22 -16.57
N TYR A 75 -0.98 -3.14 -15.95
CA TYR A 75 -0.71 -3.50 -14.58
C TYR A 75 -0.45 -2.23 -13.78
N ALA A 76 -0.94 -2.21 -12.53
CA ALA A 76 -0.60 -1.18 -11.57
C ALA A 76 0.29 -1.78 -10.48
N SER A 77 1.48 -1.22 -10.32
CA SER A 77 2.35 -1.48 -9.19
C SER A 77 2.15 -0.36 -8.17
N PHE A 78 1.66 -0.71 -6.98
CA PHE A 78 1.40 0.24 -5.91
C PHE A 78 2.14 -0.17 -4.65
N TRP A 79 3.08 0.65 -4.18
CA TRP A 79 3.98 0.30 -3.07
C TRP A 79 4.33 1.49 -2.19
N CYS A 80 4.76 1.21 -0.96
CA CYS A 80 5.33 2.23 -0.09
C CYS A 80 6.85 2.28 -0.24
N GLY A 81 7.41 3.48 -0.47
CA GLY A 81 8.86 3.71 -0.54
C GLY A 81 9.59 3.56 0.79
N THR A 82 8.87 3.46 1.91
CA THR A 82 9.45 3.31 3.26
C THR A 82 9.48 1.86 3.71
N CYS A 83 8.33 1.18 3.80
CA CYS A 83 8.26 -0.20 4.29
C CYS A 83 8.43 -1.25 3.18
N MET A 84 8.47 -0.85 1.91
CA MET A 84 8.69 -1.76 0.77
C MET A 84 7.65 -2.89 0.68
N PHE A 85 6.42 -2.61 1.11
CA PHE A 85 5.24 -3.45 0.86
C PHE A 85 4.34 -2.79 -0.18
N GLY A 86 3.51 -3.59 -0.83
CA GLY A 86 2.60 -3.09 -1.84
C GLY A 86 1.71 -4.16 -2.43
N ILE A 87 0.87 -3.78 -3.38
CA ILE A 87 0.04 -4.68 -4.18
C ILE A 87 0.41 -4.57 -5.65
N HIS A 88 -0.01 -5.57 -6.41
CA HIS A 88 0.10 -5.59 -7.85
C HIS A 88 -1.27 -5.94 -8.43
N LEU A 89 -1.83 -5.05 -9.24
CA LEU A 89 -3.15 -5.21 -9.86
C LEU A 89 -2.98 -5.45 -11.35
N SER A 90 -3.81 -6.34 -11.90
CA SER A 90 -3.82 -6.67 -13.33
C SER A 90 -5.06 -6.11 -14.02
N ARG A 91 -4.94 -5.86 -15.33
CA ARG A 91 -6.04 -5.35 -16.18
C ARG A 91 -6.64 -4.03 -15.68
N VAL A 92 -5.78 -3.16 -15.17
CA VAL A 92 -6.16 -1.83 -14.69
C VAL A 92 -6.24 -0.87 -15.88
N PRO A 93 -7.36 -0.13 -16.06
CA PRO A 93 -7.42 0.95 -17.03
C PRO A 93 -6.51 2.11 -16.59
N VAL A 94 -5.84 2.77 -17.54
CA VAL A 94 -4.93 3.88 -17.25
C VAL A 94 -5.49 5.16 -17.86
N PRO A 95 -5.89 6.17 -17.05
CA PRO A 95 -6.43 7.45 -17.53
C PRO A 95 -5.48 8.15 -18.51
N ASP A 96 -5.97 8.73 -19.61
CA ASP A 96 -5.14 9.20 -20.74
C ASP A 96 -4.03 10.21 -20.38
N ASP A 97 -4.21 10.96 -19.30
CA ASP A 97 -3.29 11.97 -18.78
C ASP A 97 -2.21 11.40 -17.84
N VAL A 98 -2.23 10.10 -17.59
CA VAL A 98 -1.27 9.41 -16.74
C VAL A 98 -0.21 8.67 -17.56
N LEU A 99 1.05 8.84 -17.16
CA LEU A 99 2.18 8.15 -17.76
C LEU A 99 2.07 6.63 -17.56
N MET A 100 2.33 5.90 -18.63
CA MET A 100 2.28 4.43 -18.66
C MET A 100 3.49 3.92 -19.43
N ASP A 101 4.34 3.15 -18.75
CA ASP A 101 5.49 2.51 -19.38
C ASP A 101 5.06 1.26 -20.16
N SER A 102 5.75 0.94 -21.25
CA SER A 102 5.46 -0.30 -21.98
C SER A 102 6.00 -1.52 -21.23
N VAL A 103 5.28 -2.64 -21.27
CA VAL A 103 5.79 -3.94 -20.80
C VAL A 103 7.06 -4.39 -21.53
N TYR A 104 7.29 -3.90 -22.75
CA TYR A 104 8.48 -4.20 -23.54
C TYR A 104 9.65 -3.24 -23.27
N THR A 105 9.43 -2.14 -22.55
CA THR A 105 10.49 -1.22 -22.14
C THR A 105 11.30 -1.86 -21.02
N ALA A 106 12.64 -1.87 -21.17
CA ALA A 106 13.53 -2.42 -20.16
C ALA A 106 13.37 -1.65 -18.84
N PRO A 107 13.49 -2.30 -17.66
CA PRO A 107 13.28 -1.65 -16.37
C PRO A 107 14.08 -0.36 -16.21
N SER A 108 15.35 -0.33 -16.64
CA SER A 108 16.25 0.83 -16.56
C SER A 108 15.82 2.03 -17.41
N GLU A 109 14.94 1.83 -18.39
CA GLU A 109 14.48 2.86 -19.33
C GLU A 109 13.07 3.37 -18.98
N ARG A 110 12.46 2.84 -17.92
CA ARG A 110 11.12 3.23 -17.45
C ARG A 110 11.16 4.57 -16.73
N HIS A 111 10.10 5.36 -16.91
CA HIS A 111 9.95 6.65 -16.22
C HIS A 111 9.89 6.45 -14.71
N VAL A 112 9.23 5.37 -14.27
CA VAL A 112 9.17 5.00 -12.85
C VAL A 112 9.92 3.69 -12.64
N GLN A 113 10.96 3.77 -11.79
CA GLN A 113 11.72 2.60 -11.37
C GLN A 113 10.95 1.86 -10.28
N ILE A 114 10.32 0.74 -10.65
CA ILE A 114 9.59 -0.13 -9.72
C ILE A 114 10.64 -0.98 -8.98
N PRO A 115 10.83 -0.79 -7.67
CA PRO A 115 11.80 -1.55 -6.91
C PRO A 115 11.26 -2.97 -6.61
N ASN A 116 12.13 -3.84 -6.10
CA ASN A 116 11.70 -5.15 -5.60
C ASN A 116 11.04 -4.97 -4.22
N TYR A 117 9.71 -4.79 -4.20
CA TYR A 117 8.90 -4.69 -3.00
C TYR A 117 8.18 -6.02 -2.71
N ARG A 118 7.80 -6.24 -1.46
CA ARG A 118 7.04 -7.41 -1.03
C ARG A 118 5.57 -7.24 -1.39
N VAL A 119 5.05 -8.11 -2.25
CA VAL A 119 3.64 -8.10 -2.65
C VAL A 119 2.78 -8.70 -1.54
N VAL A 120 1.78 -7.94 -1.09
CA VAL A 120 0.75 -8.40 -0.18
C VAL A 120 -0.22 -9.29 -0.98
N PRO A 121 -0.35 -10.58 -0.64
CA PRO A 121 -1.21 -11.50 -1.38
C PRO A 121 -2.68 -11.09 -1.19
N GLN A 122 -3.48 -11.24 -2.25
CA GLN A 122 -4.94 -11.32 -2.10
C GLN A 122 -5.21 -12.49 -1.14
N GLY A 123 -5.98 -12.26 -0.07
CA GLY A 123 -6.43 -13.36 0.76
C GLY A 123 -7.15 -14.34 -0.14
N VAL A 124 -6.79 -15.62 -0.06
CA VAL A 124 -7.71 -16.65 -0.55
C VAL A 124 -8.89 -16.60 0.40
N ASP A 125 -10.06 -16.25 -0.11
CA ASP A 125 -11.29 -16.54 0.63
C ASP A 125 -11.29 -18.08 0.77
N ASP A 126 -11.18 -18.57 2.01
CA ASP A 126 -11.28 -20.00 2.33
C ASP A 126 -12.75 -20.46 2.14
N ASP A 127 -13.33 -20.22 0.96
CA ASP A 127 -14.65 -20.70 0.53
C ASP A 127 -14.57 -22.17 0.05
N ASP A 128 -13.90 -23.03 0.84
CA ASP A 128 -14.01 -24.50 0.75
C ASP A 128 -14.75 -25.01 2.02
N ASP A 129 -15.82 -24.32 2.43
CA ASP A 129 -16.84 -24.90 3.31
C ASP A 129 -17.74 -25.81 2.46
N ASP A 130 -17.47 -27.11 2.57
CA ASP A 130 -18.29 -28.27 2.19
C ASP A 130 -19.72 -27.96 1.68
N GLU A 131 -19.94 -27.90 0.36
CA GLU A 131 -21.26 -28.23 -0.17
C GLU A 131 -21.46 -29.75 -0.07
N ASP A 132 -22.09 -30.16 1.03
CA ASP A 132 -22.70 -31.49 1.20
C ASP A 132 -23.47 -31.86 -0.08
N VAL A 133 -22.89 -32.78 -0.87
CA VAL A 133 -23.58 -33.45 -1.97
C VAL A 133 -24.72 -34.29 -1.40
N GLU A 134 -25.90 -33.68 -1.20
CA GLU A 134 -27.11 -34.43 -0.86
C GLU A 134 -27.31 -35.52 -1.91
N SER A 135 -27.26 -36.75 -1.41
CA SER A 135 -27.33 -37.98 -2.17
C SER A 135 -28.71 -38.09 -2.83
N PHE A 136 -28.76 -37.95 -4.16
CA PHE A 136 -29.93 -38.36 -4.92
C PHE A 136 -30.10 -39.89 -4.83
N GLN A 137 -31.01 -40.32 -3.96
CA GLN A 137 -31.54 -41.69 -3.99
C GLN A 137 -32.47 -41.83 -5.19
N PHE A 138 -32.11 -42.76 -6.08
CA PHE A 138 -32.94 -43.25 -7.19
C PHE A 138 -34.14 -44.07 -6.68
#